data_AF-A0A8T4SH60-F1
#
_entry.id   AF-A0A8T4SH60-F1
#
_cell.length_a   1.000
_cell.length_b   1.000
_cell.length_c   1.000
_cell.angle_alpha   90.00
_cell.angle_beta   90.00
_cell.angle_gamma   90.00
#
_symmetry.space_group_name_H-M   'P 1'
#
loop_
_entity.id
_entity.type
_entity.pdbx_description
1 polymer ?
#
loop_
_entity_poly.entity_id
_entity_poly.type
_entity_poly.pdbx_seq_one_letter_code
_entity_poly.pdbx_strand_id
1 'polypeptide(L)'
;MKYRLRDVMGSLEYDELLKIKDDLNSGGIHLMRFVDKSLSDRKHEHESHCSNCSSLLDLASTSNFTLVFGPEDFRKKASFCGLDCLEYFLKELKRIRKVV
;
A
#
# COMPACT_ATOMS: atom_id res chain seq x y z
N MET A 1 -20.37 2.53 -3.71
CA MET A 1 -19.26 1.74 -4.30
C MET A 1 -19.55 1.21 -5.71
N LYS A 2 -20.79 0.83 -6.09
CA LYS A 2 -21.10 0.27 -7.44
C LYS A 2 -20.89 1.24 -8.62
N TYR A 3 -20.94 2.55 -8.41
CA TYR A 3 -20.97 3.53 -9.50
C TYR A 3 -19.62 3.69 -10.22
N ARG A 4 -18.50 3.73 -9.50
CA ARG A 4 -17.18 4.03 -10.11
C ARG A 4 -16.67 3.02 -11.12
N LEU A 5 -16.95 1.72 -10.94
CA LEU A 5 -16.50 0.70 -11.91
C LEU A 5 -17.27 0.82 -13.22
N ARG A 6 -18.58 1.08 -13.14
CA ARG A 6 -19.42 1.26 -14.32
C ARG A 6 -19.01 2.49 -15.12
N ASP A 7 -18.66 3.58 -14.44
CA ASP A 7 -18.17 4.81 -15.08
C ASP A 7 -16.84 4.56 -15.83
N VAL A 8 -15.93 3.80 -15.22
CA VAL A 8 -14.66 3.40 -15.85
C VAL A 8 -14.88 2.48 -17.04
N MET A 9 -15.79 1.50 -16.93
CA MET A 9 -16.12 0.65 -18.08
C MET A 9 -16.77 1.45 -19.21
N GLY A 10 -17.51 2.51 -18.88
CA GLY A 10 -18.10 3.42 -19.85
C GLY A 10 -17.11 4.30 -20.61
N SER A 11 -15.87 4.44 -20.11
CA SER A 11 -14.81 5.22 -20.76
C SER A 11 -13.85 4.39 -21.62
N LEU A 12 -14.00 3.06 -21.65
CA LEU A 12 -13.13 2.18 -22.43
C LEU A 12 -13.57 2.09 -23.89
N GLU A 13 -12.61 1.91 -24.79
CA GLU A 13 -12.88 1.67 -26.21
C GLU A 13 -13.45 0.26 -26.44
N TYR A 14 -14.08 0.06 -27.60
CA TYR A 14 -14.78 -1.19 -27.93
C TYR A 14 -13.87 -2.42 -27.90
N ASP A 15 -12.64 -2.30 -28.38
CA ASP A 15 -11.65 -3.38 -28.39
C ASP A 15 -11.14 -3.71 -26.98
N GLU A 16 -11.01 -2.72 -26.10
CA GLU A 16 -10.67 -2.90 -24.69
C GLU A 16 -11.79 -3.65 -23.95
N LEU A 17 -13.05 -3.29 -24.21
CA LEU A 17 -14.21 -3.98 -23.66
C LEU A 17 -14.29 -5.44 -24.12
N LEU A 18 -13.93 -5.72 -25.39
CA LEU A 18 -13.83 -7.08 -25.91
C LEU A 18 -12.76 -7.89 -25.17
N LYS A 19 -11.57 -7.34 -24.99
CA LYS A 19 -10.47 -8.01 -24.26
C LYS A 19 -10.86 -8.32 -22.81
N ILE A 20 -11.53 -7.39 -22.14
CA ILE A 20 -12.03 -7.60 -20.77
C ILE A 20 -13.09 -8.69 -20.75
N LYS A 21 -14.03 -8.70 -21.70
CA LYS A 21 -15.05 -9.74 -21.80
C LYS A 21 -14.43 -11.12 -22.00
N ASP A 22 -13.43 -11.24 -22.87
CA ASP A 22 -12.75 -12.51 -23.15
C ASP A 22 -11.95 -13.02 -21.95
N ASP A 23 -11.27 -12.14 -21.21
CA ASP A 23 -10.59 -12.52 -19.97
C ASP A 23 -11.60 -12.99 -18.92
N LEU A 24 -12.71 -12.26 -18.72
CA LEU A 24 -13.76 -12.64 -17.77
C LEU A 24 -14.40 -13.99 -18.11
N ASN A 25 -14.67 -14.26 -19.40
CA ASN A 25 -15.18 -15.56 -19.85
C ASN A 25 -14.17 -16.69 -19.62
N SER A 26 -12.87 -16.37 -19.60
CA SER A 26 -11.77 -17.29 -19.31
C SER A 26 -11.45 -17.40 -17.81
N GLY A 27 -12.32 -16.87 -16.95
CA GLY A 27 -12.16 -16.91 -15.49
C GLY A 27 -11.48 -15.69 -14.86
N GLY A 28 -11.20 -14.64 -15.64
CA GLY A 28 -10.70 -13.34 -15.17
C GLY A 28 -9.25 -13.36 -14.68
N ILE A 29 -8.42 -14.26 -15.20
CA ILE A 29 -7.06 -14.51 -14.71
C ILE A 29 -6.18 -13.28 -14.87
N HIS A 30 -6.25 -12.59 -16.01
CA HIS A 30 -5.40 -11.43 -16.27
C HIS A 30 -5.81 -10.24 -15.42
N LEU A 31 -7.11 -9.96 -15.33
CA LEU A 31 -7.65 -8.91 -14.46
C LEU A 31 -7.33 -9.18 -12.99
N MET A 32 -7.47 -10.42 -12.53
CA MET A 32 -7.14 -10.78 -11.15
C MET A 32 -5.66 -10.51 -10.85
N ARG A 33 -4.74 -10.98 -11.71
CA ARG A 33 -3.31 -10.69 -11.56
C ARG A 33 -2.99 -9.20 -11.58
N PHE A 34 -3.65 -8.44 -12.45
CA PHE A 34 -3.47 -6.99 -12.52
C PHE A 34 -3.93 -6.30 -11.23
N VAL A 35 -5.08 -6.70 -10.69
CA VAL A 35 -5.59 -6.19 -9.41
C VAL A 35 -4.66 -6.58 -8.26
N ASP A 36 -4.25 -7.84 -8.17
CA ASP A 36 -3.32 -8.32 -7.14
C ASP A 36 -1.99 -7.58 -7.18
N LYS A 37 -1.42 -7.40 -8.38
CA LYS A 37 -0.20 -6.62 -8.56
C LYS A 37 -0.41 -5.16 -8.16
N SER A 38 -1.48 -4.53 -8.62
CA SER A 38 -1.78 -3.13 -8.27
C SER A 38 -2.00 -2.93 -6.77
N LEU A 39 -2.61 -3.90 -6.09
CA LEU A 39 -2.77 -3.91 -4.64
C LEU A 39 -1.43 -4.13 -3.92
N SER A 40 -0.58 -5.00 -4.46
CA SER A 40 0.79 -5.21 -3.97
C SER A 40 1.63 -3.93 -4.12
N ASP A 41 1.64 -3.34 -5.30
CA ASP A 41 2.38 -2.11 -5.60
C ASP A 41 1.92 -0.98 -4.69
N ARG A 42 0.60 -0.81 -4.49
CA ARG A 42 0.07 0.17 -3.52
C ARG A 42 0.41 -0.15 -2.06
N LYS A 43 0.49 -1.44 -1.68
CA LYS A 43 1.01 -1.82 -0.36
C LYS A 43 2.48 -1.46 -0.18
N HIS A 44 3.25 -1.34 -1.26
CA HIS A 44 4.66 -0.96 -1.26
C HIS A 44 4.89 0.55 -1.44
N GLU A 45 3.97 1.28 -2.09
CA GLU A 45 4.05 2.74 -2.31
C GLU A 45 4.02 3.57 -1.01
N HIS A 46 3.47 3.03 0.08
CA HIS A 46 3.25 3.79 1.31
C HIS A 46 4.48 3.98 2.22
N GLU A 47 5.67 3.51 1.83
CA GLU A 47 6.87 3.60 2.67
C GLU A 47 8.11 4.05 1.90
N SER A 48 7.95 4.97 0.95
CA SER A 48 9.10 5.65 0.33
C SER A 48 9.69 6.74 1.21
N HIS A 49 9.03 7.09 2.33
CA HIS A 49 9.44 8.17 3.21
C HIS A 49 9.49 7.72 4.66
N CYS A 50 10.48 8.22 5.40
CA CYS A 50 10.61 8.01 6.83
C CYS A 50 9.40 8.60 7.57
N SER A 51 8.73 7.81 8.40
CA SER A 51 7.58 8.23 9.21
C SER A 51 7.94 9.24 10.30
N ASN A 52 9.23 9.48 10.54
CA ASN A 52 9.70 10.45 11.53
C ASN A 52 10.22 11.75 10.89
N CYS A 53 11.20 11.66 9.97
CA CYS A 53 11.86 12.83 9.39
C CYS A 53 11.49 13.11 7.93
N SER A 54 10.61 12.28 7.34
CA SER A 54 10.17 12.38 5.95
C SER A 54 11.29 12.29 4.89
N SER A 55 12.49 11.82 5.25
CA SER A 55 13.53 11.53 4.27
C SER A 55 13.10 10.39 3.35
N LEU A 56 13.56 10.41 2.10
CA LEU A 56 13.35 9.29 1.19
C LEU A 56 14.02 8.03 1.76
N LEU A 57 13.33 6.89 1.73
CA LEU A 57 13.87 5.59 2.12
C LEU A 57 14.45 4.90 0.91
N ASP A 58 15.71 4.51 1.01
CA ASP A 58 16.33 3.62 0.02
C ASP A 58 15.91 2.19 0.32
N LEU A 59 14.85 1.71 -0.35
CA LEU A 59 14.28 0.38 -0.13
C LEU A 59 15.25 -0.79 -0.38
N ALA A 60 16.40 -0.54 -1.04
CA ALA A 60 17.45 -1.53 -1.24
C ALA A 60 18.48 -1.58 -0.09
N SER A 61 18.42 -0.62 0.84
CA SER A 61 19.35 -0.50 1.96
C SER A 61 18.95 -1.38 3.15
N THR A 62 19.93 -2.05 3.75
CA THR A 62 19.77 -2.84 4.99
C THR A 62 19.60 -1.97 6.25
N SER A 63 19.70 -0.65 6.12
CA SER A 63 19.64 0.29 7.24
C SER A 63 18.25 0.87 7.53
N ASN A 64 17.23 0.45 6.78
CA ASN A 64 15.84 0.84 7.04
C ASN A 64 15.18 -0.09 8.06
N PHE A 65 14.29 0.47 8.86
CA PHE A 65 13.51 -0.26 9.85
C PHE A 65 12.03 -0.06 9.61
N THR A 66 11.23 -1.12 9.77
CA THR A 66 9.77 -1.06 9.62
C THR A 66 9.09 -1.62 10.87
N LEU A 67 8.16 -0.84 11.43
CA LEU A 67 7.30 -1.26 12.54
C LEU A 67 5.89 -1.54 12.01
N VAL A 68 5.39 -2.75 12.21
CA VAL A 68 4.01 -3.14 11.88
C VAL A 68 3.23 -3.34 13.17
N PHE A 69 2.07 -2.68 13.31
CA PHE A 69 1.29 -2.68 14.55
C PHE A 69 -0.20 -2.50 14.30
N GLY A 70 -1.04 -3.00 15.22
CA GLY A 70 -2.50 -3.02 15.09
C GLY A 70 -3.05 -4.44 14.93
N PRO A 71 -4.37 -4.62 15.00
CA PRO A 71 -5.01 -5.91 14.80
C PRO A 71 -4.84 -6.40 13.35
N GLU A 72 -5.04 -7.70 13.11
CA GLU A 72 -4.76 -8.34 11.82
C GLU A 72 -5.43 -7.64 10.64
N ASP A 73 -6.69 -7.22 10.82
CA ASP A 73 -7.47 -6.52 9.80
C ASP A 73 -7.14 -5.03 9.66
N PHE A 74 -6.42 -4.43 10.63
CA PHE A 74 -6.06 -3.01 10.64
C PHE A 74 -4.59 -2.78 10.97
N ARG A 75 -3.71 -3.58 10.35
CA ARG A 75 -2.26 -3.38 10.46
C ARG A 75 -1.87 -2.02 9.88
N LYS A 76 -1.30 -1.19 10.72
CA LYS A 76 -0.57 0.01 10.33
C LYS A 76 0.90 -0.34 10.19
N LYS A 77 1.59 0.43 9.35
CA LYS A 77 3.03 0.33 9.18
C LYS A 77 3.66 1.71 9.28
N ALA A 78 4.87 1.76 9.81
CA ALA A 78 5.70 2.94 9.86
C ALA A 78 7.14 2.53 9.54
N SER A 79 7.79 3.24 8.62
CA SER A 79 9.14 2.94 8.15
C SER A 79 10.10 4.08 8.45
N PHE A 80 11.35 3.74 8.74
CA PHE A 80 12.33 4.65 9.30
C PHE A 80 13.67 4.49 8.58
N CYS A 81 14.33 5.62 8.29
CA CYS A 81 15.62 5.67 7.58
C CYS A 81 16.81 5.20 8.42
N GLY A 82 16.59 4.94 9.71
CA GLY A 82 17.64 4.59 10.64
C GLY A 82 17.10 4.38 12.05
N LEU A 83 17.97 3.85 12.91
CA LEU A 83 17.63 3.47 14.28
C LEU A 83 17.18 4.67 15.12
N ASP A 84 17.80 5.84 14.95
CA ASP A 84 17.47 7.04 15.72
C ASP A 84 16.03 7.52 15.45
N CYS A 85 15.59 7.44 14.19
CA CYS A 85 14.23 7.79 13.81
C CYS A 85 13.19 6.81 14.38
N LEU A 86 13.53 5.52 14.43
CA LEU A 86 12.71 4.51 15.10
C LEU A 86 12.66 4.75 16.61
N GLU A 87 13.80 5.03 17.25
CA GLU A 87 13.87 5.26 18.70
C GLU A 87 13.06 6.48 19.10
N TYR A 88 13.20 7.60 18.37
CA TYR A 88 12.41 8.80 18.59
C TYR A 88 10.91 8.51 18.49
N PHE A 89 10.49 7.81 17.43
CA PHE A 89 9.09 7.44 17.23
C PHE A 89 8.56 6.59 18.39
N LEU A 90 9.33 5.59 18.87
CA LEU A 90 8.93 4.75 19.99
C LEU A 90 8.85 5.53 21.32
N LYS A 91 9.76 6.49 21.56
CA LYS A 91 9.71 7.38 22.73
C LYS A 91 8.43 8.22 22.71
N GLU A 92 8.11 8.79 21.56
CA GLU A 92 6.92 9.63 21.40
C GLU A 92 5.62 8.81 21.52
N LEU A 93 5.59 7.62 20.94
CA LEU A 93 4.47 6.69 21.08
C LEU A 93 4.23 6.29 22.55
N LYS A 94 5.30 6.05 23.31
CA LYS A 94 5.22 5.79 24.76
C LYS A 94 4.71 7.01 25.53
N ARG A 95 5.13 8.22 25.15
CA ARG A 95 4.65 9.46 25.76
C ARG A 95 3.15 9.63 25.58
N ILE A 96 2.65 9.46 24.35
CA ILE A 96 1.22 9.56 24.03
C ILE A 96 0.41 8.49 24.79
N ARG A 97 0.91 7.24 24.85
CA ARG A 97 0.21 6.14 25.55
C ARG A 97 0.19 6.26 27.07
N LYS A 98 1.14 6.97 27.69
CA LYS A 98 1.15 7.22 29.15
C LYS A 98 0.11 8.25 29.60
N VAL A 99 -0.53 8.96 28.66
CA VAL A 99 -1.58 9.96 28.93
C VAL A 99 -2.99 9.32 28.85
N VAL A 100 -3.08 8.00 28.77
CA VAL A 100 -4.33 7.22 28.83
C VAL A 100 -4.39 6.44 30.13
#